data_AF-A0A968DQ23-F1
#
_entry.id   AF-A0A968DQ23-F1
#
_cell.length_a   1.000
_cell.length_b   1.000
_cell.length_c   1.000
_cell.angle_alpha   90.00
_cell.angle_beta   90.00
_cell.angle_gamma   90.00
#
_symmetry.space_group_name_H-M   'P 1'
#
loop_
_entity.id
_entity.type
_entity.pdbx_description
1 polymer ?
#
loop_
_entity_poly.entity_id
_entity_poly.type
_entity_poly.pdbx_seq_one_letter_code
_entity_poly.pdbx_strand_id
1 'polypeptide(L)'
;MKVNLIWPIIRDTVVYYWEELFYLTFFNVIIAIAIIPGLVFLNPETDIPLILSVPTSIILWSAVPYTLFGLFHTVYEISDGKAIKFSTFFSGGKKLLKQAYIWWAINIVVVILMLTNITFYNRLKTTWGGYLTLFFTGLFFAW
;
A
#
# COMPACT_ATOMS: atom_id res chain seq x y z
N MET A 1 4.70 51.61 -0.93
CA MET A 1 5.40 50.49 -0.26
C MET A 1 5.11 49.22 -1.04
N LYS A 2 6.07 48.66 -1.79
CA LYS A 2 5.92 47.36 -2.45
C LYS A 2 6.18 46.28 -1.40
N VAL A 3 5.11 45.69 -0.86
CA VAL A 3 5.23 44.51 0.01
C VAL A 3 5.83 43.39 -0.85
N ASN A 4 6.93 42.82 -0.38
CA ASN A 4 7.73 41.84 -1.11
C ASN A 4 6.94 40.51 -1.20
N LEU A 5 6.13 40.37 -2.25
CA LEU A 5 5.22 39.22 -2.47
C LEU A 5 5.92 37.87 -2.64
N ILE A 6 7.24 37.87 -2.91
CA ILE A 6 8.02 36.67 -3.19
C ILE A 6 8.24 35.83 -1.92
N TRP A 7 8.48 36.47 -0.77
CA TRP A 7 8.82 35.77 0.47
C TRP A 7 7.68 34.91 1.05
N PRO A 8 6.42 35.41 1.12
CA PRO A 8 5.29 34.59 1.56
C PRO A 8 5.10 33.35 0.69
N ILE A 9 5.22 33.49 -0.63
CA ILE A 9 5.05 32.38 -1.58
C ILE A 9 6.09 31.29 -1.32
N ILE A 10 7.38 31.67 -1.24
CA ILE A 10 8.45 30.70 -0.99
C ILE A 10 8.26 30.01 0.36
N ARG A 11 7.94 30.77 1.42
CA ARG A 11 7.71 30.21 2.75
C ARG A 11 6.59 29.18 2.74
N ASP A 12 5.45 29.54 2.13
CA ASP A 12 4.28 28.67 2.13
C ASP A 12 4.55 27.41 1.30
N THR A 13 5.20 27.52 0.13
CA THR A 13 5.63 26.35 -0.67
C THR A 13 6.56 25.41 0.11
N VAL A 14 7.54 25.94 0.84
CA VAL A 14 8.47 25.12 1.63
C VAL A 14 7.74 24.41 2.77
N VAL A 15 6.79 25.08 3.43
CA VAL A 15 5.98 24.47 4.49
C VAL A 15 5.13 23.34 3.92
N TYR A 16 4.44 23.56 2.79
CA TYR A 16 3.65 22.51 2.14
C TYR A 16 4.49 21.31 1.72
N TYR A 17 5.66 21.56 1.12
CA TYR A 17 6.58 20.50 0.72
C TYR A 17 7.09 19.70 1.92
N TRP A 18 7.41 20.37 3.02
CA TRP A 18 7.87 19.70 4.25
C TRP A 18 6.77 18.84 4.87
N GLU A 19 5.54 19.35 4.92
CA GLU A 19 4.38 18.59 5.40
C GLU A 19 4.15 17.36 4.52
N GLU A 20 4.19 17.51 3.20
CA GLU A 20 4.03 16.40 2.24
C GLU A 20 5.10 15.31 2.45
N LEU A 21 6.38 15.68 2.54
CA LEU A 21 7.48 14.74 2.81
C LEU A 21 7.33 14.04 4.16
N PHE A 22 6.90 14.77 5.19
CA PHE A 22 6.66 14.20 6.52
C PHE A 22 5.55 13.16 6.46
N TYR A 23 4.43 13.46 5.80
CA TYR A 23 3.33 12.51 5.61
C TYR A 23 3.75 11.30 4.80
N LEU A 24 4.56 11.47 3.76
CA LEU A 24 5.04 10.38 2.91
C LEU A 24 6.03 9.47 3.66
N THR A 25 6.86 10.04 4.53
CA THR A 25 7.74 9.27 5.43
C THR A 25 6.94 8.49 6.45
N PHE A 26 5.99 9.15 7.12
CA PHE A 26 5.10 8.52 8.09
C PHE A 26 4.25 7.41 7.45
N PHE A 27 3.79 7.62 6.21
CA PHE A 27 3.11 6.64 5.37
C PHE A 27 3.96 5.39 5.14
N ASN A 28 5.21 5.56 4.71
CA ASN A 28 6.11 4.44 4.46
C ASN A 28 6.38 3.66 5.74
N VAL A 29 6.49 4.35 6.88
CA VAL A 29 6.65 3.72 8.19
C VAL A 29 5.41 2.90 8.57
N ILE A 30 4.19 3.44 8.42
CA ILE A 30 2.98 2.68 8.76
C ILE A 30 2.83 1.46 7.84
N ILE A 31 3.07 1.61 6.54
CA ILE A 31 2.99 0.50 5.60
C ILE A 31 4.05 -0.55 5.91
N ALA A 32 5.28 -0.15 6.21
CA ALA A 32 6.33 -1.06 6.63
C ALA A 32 5.93 -1.82 7.91
N ILE A 33 5.35 -1.13 8.89
CA ILE A 33 4.85 -1.74 10.14
C ILE A 33 3.68 -2.71 9.86
N ALA A 34 2.85 -2.47 8.84
CA ALA A 34 1.76 -3.37 8.47
C ALA A 34 2.26 -4.60 7.70
N ILE A 35 3.20 -4.41 6.76
CA ILE A 35 3.65 -5.45 5.83
C ILE A 35 4.76 -6.32 6.43
N ILE A 36 5.79 -5.73 7.05
CA ILE A 36 6.97 -6.46 7.51
C ILE A 36 6.60 -7.57 8.51
N PRO A 37 5.80 -7.32 9.56
CA PRO A 37 5.41 -8.38 10.47
C PRO A 37 4.64 -9.49 9.74
N GLY A 38 3.71 -9.12 8.85
CA GLY A 38 2.97 -10.09 8.03
C GLY A 38 3.88 -10.96 7.15
N LEU A 39 4.99 -10.42 6.64
CA LEU A 39 5.99 -11.20 5.89
C LEU A 39 6.83 -12.09 6.81
N VAL A 40 7.21 -11.60 8.00
CA VAL A 40 7.99 -12.37 8.98
C VAL A 40 7.20 -13.58 9.46
N PHE A 41 5.91 -13.41 9.77
CA PHE A 41 5.06 -14.54 10.20
C PHE A 41 4.80 -15.56 9.09
N LEU A 42 4.93 -15.19 7.82
CA LEU A 42 4.81 -16.11 6.68
C LEU A 42 6.13 -16.79 6.32
N ASN A 43 7.26 -16.43 6.95
CA ASN A 43 8.54 -17.07 6.69
C ASN A 43 8.52 -18.49 7.31
N PRO A 44 8.66 -19.55 6.49
CA PRO A 44 8.68 -20.94 6.98
C PRO A 44 9.86 -21.25 7.90
N GLU A 45 10.88 -20.40 7.94
CA GLU A 45 12.04 -20.53 8.84
C GLU A 45 11.77 -20.02 10.26
N THR A 46 10.61 -19.39 10.51
CA THR A 46 10.25 -18.98 11.87
C THR A 46 9.77 -20.17 12.69
N ASP A 47 10.25 -20.29 13.94
CA ASP A 47 9.78 -21.30 14.90
C ASP A 47 8.34 -21.03 15.43
N ILE A 48 7.58 -20.17 14.75
CA ILE A 48 6.24 -19.76 15.17
C ILE A 48 5.24 -20.81 14.70
N PRO A 49 4.42 -21.40 15.59
CA PRO A 49 3.42 -22.38 15.20
C PRO A 49 2.48 -21.83 14.12
N LEU A 50 2.19 -22.65 13.10
CA LEU A 50 1.32 -22.27 11.97
C LEU A 50 -0.05 -21.74 12.42
N ILE A 51 -0.58 -22.30 13.51
CA ILE A 51 -1.88 -21.92 14.08
C ILE A 51 -1.88 -20.48 14.64
N LEU A 52 -0.72 -19.92 14.98
CA LEU A 52 -0.56 -18.54 15.43
C LEU A 52 -0.13 -17.63 14.29
N SER A 53 0.81 -18.07 13.44
CA SER A 53 1.33 -17.23 12.37
C SER A 53 0.28 -16.88 11.31
N VAL A 54 -0.59 -17.81 10.95
CA VAL A 54 -1.62 -17.56 9.92
C VAL A 54 -2.66 -16.52 10.37
N PRO A 55 -3.33 -16.66 11.54
CA PRO A 55 -4.28 -15.63 11.99
C PRO A 55 -3.64 -14.27 12.21
N THR A 56 -2.44 -14.22 12.80
CA THR A 56 -1.72 -12.96 13.02
C THR A 56 -1.38 -12.28 11.69
N SER A 57 -0.92 -13.04 10.70
CA SER A 57 -0.70 -12.51 9.35
C SER A 57 -1.99 -11.97 8.75
N ILE A 58 -3.10 -12.71 8.81
CA ILE A 58 -4.38 -12.24 8.27
C ILE A 58 -4.80 -10.92 8.92
N ILE A 59 -4.67 -10.78 10.24
CA ILE A 59 -5.00 -9.55 10.96
C ILE A 59 -4.11 -8.39 10.47
N LEU A 60 -2.80 -8.59 10.39
CA LEU A 60 -1.85 -7.55 9.96
C LEU A 60 -2.09 -7.13 8.51
N TRP A 61 -2.26 -8.09 7.60
CA TRP A 61 -2.54 -7.83 6.20
C TRP A 61 -3.91 -7.18 5.99
N SER A 62 -4.89 -7.43 6.87
CA SER A 62 -6.20 -6.76 6.81
C SER A 62 -6.14 -5.27 7.16
N ALA A 63 -5.10 -4.83 7.88
CA ALA A 63 -4.88 -3.41 8.18
C ALA A 63 -4.36 -2.61 6.98
N VAL A 64 -3.72 -3.28 6.00
CA VAL A 64 -3.15 -2.67 4.79
C VAL A 64 -4.21 -1.91 3.96
N PRO A 65 -5.34 -2.52 3.54
CA PRO A 65 -6.31 -1.82 2.72
C PRO A 65 -6.96 -0.63 3.43
N TYR A 66 -7.26 -0.77 4.73
CA TYR A 66 -7.77 0.34 5.53
C TYR A 66 -6.78 1.52 5.53
N THR A 67 -5.50 1.21 5.73
CA THR A 67 -4.42 2.19 5.74
C THR A 67 -4.27 2.87 4.38
N LEU A 68 -4.22 2.12 3.29
CA LEU A 68 -4.13 2.67 1.93
C LEU A 68 -5.29 3.62 1.61
N PHE A 69 -6.53 3.24 1.89
CA PHE A 69 -7.69 4.07 1.58
C PHE A 69 -7.83 5.28 2.51
N GLY A 70 -7.44 5.14 3.78
CA GLY A 70 -7.32 6.28 4.69
C GLY A 70 -6.30 7.32 4.19
N LEU A 71 -5.21 6.84 3.58
CA LEU A 71 -4.17 7.69 3.00
C LEU A 71 -4.62 8.33 1.70
N PHE A 72 -5.23 7.59 0.78
CA PHE A 72 -5.81 8.15 -0.44
C PHE A 72 -6.81 9.26 -0.13
N HIS A 73 -7.66 9.05 0.88
CA HIS A 73 -8.58 10.10 1.31
C HIS A 73 -7.85 11.32 1.90
N THR A 74 -6.80 11.10 2.69
CA THR A 74 -6.03 12.20 3.28
C THR A 74 -5.33 13.02 2.19
N VAL A 75 -4.67 12.36 1.22
CA VAL A 75 -4.03 13.01 0.08
C VAL A 75 -5.05 13.75 -0.79
N TYR A 76 -6.23 13.16 -1.00
CA TYR A 76 -7.33 13.83 -1.70
C TYR A 76 -7.75 15.13 -0.99
N GLU A 77 -7.93 15.11 0.34
CA GLU A 77 -8.28 16.30 1.11
C GLU A 77 -7.17 17.36 1.10
N ILE A 78 -5.90 16.95 1.06
CA ILE A 78 -4.74 17.83 0.86
C ILE A 78 -4.82 18.53 -0.49
N SER A 79 -5.10 17.77 -1.55
CA SER A 79 -5.19 18.32 -2.91
C SER A 79 -6.33 19.33 -3.06
N ASP A 80 -7.37 19.23 -2.22
CA ASP A 80 -8.46 20.21 -2.12
C ASP A 80 -8.09 21.44 -1.26
N GLY A 81 -6.86 21.54 -0.76
CA GLY A 81 -6.38 22.65 0.07
C GLY A 81 -6.94 22.67 1.50
N LYS A 82 -7.48 21.54 1.99
CA LYS A 82 -8.09 21.49 3.33
C LYS A 82 -7.03 21.24 4.40
N ALA A 83 -7.16 21.95 5.52
CA ALA A 83 -6.30 21.74 6.68
C ALA A 83 -6.49 20.31 7.23
N ILE A 84 -5.40 19.55 7.28
CA ILE A 84 -5.43 18.13 7.63
C ILE A 84 -5.37 17.98 9.14
N LYS A 85 -6.13 17.03 9.68
CA LYS A 85 -5.96 16.54 11.04
C LYS A 85 -5.65 15.05 10.97
N PHE A 86 -4.97 14.52 11.99
CA PHE A 86 -4.74 13.08 12.08
C PHE A 86 -6.04 12.26 12.06
N SER A 87 -7.15 12.83 12.56
CA SER A 87 -8.48 12.23 12.48
C SER A 87 -9.02 12.09 11.05
N THR A 88 -8.54 12.88 10.08
CA THR A 88 -8.93 12.80 8.67
C THR A 88 -8.57 11.44 8.07
N PHE A 89 -7.40 10.89 8.40
CA PHE A 89 -6.99 9.55 7.98
C PHE A 89 -7.97 8.46 8.44
N PHE A 90 -8.34 8.46 9.74
CA PHE A 90 -9.29 7.46 10.25
C PHE A 90 -10.70 7.68 9.73
N SER A 91 -11.12 8.92 9.54
CA SER A 91 -12.41 9.25 8.93
C SER A 91 -12.49 8.70 7.50
N GLY A 92 -11.45 8.90 6.70
CA GLY A 92 -11.33 8.37 5.34
C GLY A 92 -11.34 6.85 5.28
N GLY A 93 -10.51 6.22 6.11
CA GLY A 93 -10.43 4.76 6.19
C GLY A 93 -11.77 4.14 6.57
N LYS A 94 -12.50 4.74 7.53
CA LYS A 94 -13.85 4.28 7.90
C LYS A 94 -14.87 4.50 6.77
N LYS A 95 -14.84 5.66 6.12
CA LYS A 95 -15.78 6.02 5.05
C LYS A 95 -15.66 5.10 3.83
N LEU A 96 -14.43 4.69 3.51
CA LEU A 96 -14.11 3.87 2.34
C LEU A 96 -13.84 2.40 2.69
N LEU A 97 -14.18 1.97 3.91
CA LEU A 97 -13.81 0.65 4.43
C LEU A 97 -14.31 -0.49 3.53
N LYS A 98 -15.58 -0.43 3.09
CA LYS A 98 -16.17 -1.43 2.21
C LYS A 98 -15.42 -1.53 0.88
N GLN A 99 -15.13 -0.38 0.26
CA GLN A 99 -14.41 -0.31 -1.02
C GLN A 99 -12.98 -0.82 -0.85
N ALA A 100 -12.32 -0.48 0.27
CA ALA A 100 -10.98 -0.92 0.58
C ALA A 100 -10.87 -2.45 0.66
N TYR A 101 -11.80 -3.10 1.35
CA TYR A 101 -11.81 -4.57 1.47
C TYR A 101 -12.25 -5.27 0.18
N ILE A 102 -13.16 -4.70 -0.61
CA ILE A 102 -13.50 -5.24 -1.93
C ILE A 102 -12.28 -5.16 -2.86
N TRP A 103 -11.61 -4.00 -2.89
CA TRP A 103 -10.39 -3.81 -3.66
C TRP A 103 -9.30 -4.80 -3.22
N TRP A 104 -9.11 -4.98 -1.92
CA TRP A 104 -8.16 -5.95 -1.37
C TRP A 104 -8.47 -7.39 -1.78
N ALA A 105 -9.73 -7.80 -1.68
CA ALA A 105 -10.16 -9.15 -2.07
C ALA A 105 -9.91 -9.41 -3.56
N ILE A 106 -10.20 -8.43 -4.42
CA ILE A 106 -9.90 -8.51 -5.85
C ILE A 106 -8.39 -8.67 -6.08
N ASN A 107 -7.57 -7.88 -5.38
CA ASN A 107 -6.11 -7.98 -5.48
C ASN A 107 -5.59 -9.35 -5.06
N ILE A 108 -6.09 -9.91 -3.95
CA ILE A 108 -5.73 -11.27 -3.52
C ILE A 108 -6.06 -12.29 -4.62
N VAL A 109 -7.25 -12.20 -5.22
CA VAL A 109 -7.65 -13.10 -6.31
C VAL A 109 -6.72 -12.97 -7.52
N VAL A 110 -6.38 -11.74 -7.92
CA VAL A 110 -5.44 -11.48 -9.02
C VAL A 110 -4.07 -12.06 -8.69
N VAL A 111 -3.53 -11.84 -7.49
CA VAL A 111 -2.24 -12.39 -7.04
C VAL A 111 -2.26 -13.92 -7.10
N ILE A 112 -3.31 -14.58 -6.61
CA ILE A 112 -3.44 -16.05 -6.67
C ILE A 112 -3.45 -16.54 -8.12
N LEU A 113 -4.20 -15.88 -9.00
CA LEU A 113 -4.25 -16.22 -10.42
C LEU A 113 -2.88 -16.04 -11.08
N MET A 114 -2.16 -14.96 -10.80
CA MET A 114 -0.82 -14.70 -11.33
C MET A 114 0.16 -15.78 -10.86
N LEU A 115 0.19 -16.09 -9.55
CA LEU A 115 1.06 -17.12 -8.99
C LEU A 115 0.75 -18.51 -9.55
N THR A 116 -0.54 -18.83 -9.76
CA THR A 116 -0.97 -20.09 -10.36
C THR A 116 -0.46 -20.21 -11.80
N ASN A 117 -0.59 -19.14 -12.60
CA ASN A 117 -0.10 -19.12 -13.99
C ASN A 117 1.43 -19.23 -14.03
N ILE A 118 2.15 -18.43 -13.25
CA ILE A 118 3.62 -18.48 -13.14
C ILE A 118 4.08 -19.90 -12.79
N THR A 119 3.44 -20.51 -11.79
CA THR A 119 3.78 -21.88 -11.36
C THR A 119 3.47 -22.91 -12.44
N PHE A 120 2.32 -22.79 -13.12
CA PHE A 120 1.92 -23.70 -14.20
C PHE A 120 2.92 -23.65 -15.37
N TYR A 121 3.22 -22.47 -15.89
CA TYR A 121 4.12 -22.33 -17.05
C TYR A 121 5.56 -22.70 -16.72
N ASN A 122 6.04 -22.42 -15.50
CA ASN A 122 7.36 -22.86 -15.05
C ASN A 122 7.52 -24.39 -15.01
N ARG A 123 6.44 -25.16 -14.80
CA ARG A 123 6.49 -26.63 -14.77
C ARG A 123 6.65 -27.27 -16.15
N LEU A 124 6.26 -26.57 -17.22
CA LEU A 124 6.29 -27.14 -18.57
C LEU A 124 7.70 -27.32 -19.13
N LYS A 125 8.70 -26.62 -18.58
CA LYS A 125 10.12 -26.66 -19.02
C LYS A 125 10.29 -26.44 -20.54
N THR A 126 9.39 -25.68 -21.16
CA THR A 126 9.46 -25.29 -22.58
C THR A 126 9.84 -23.81 -22.72
N THR A 127 10.46 -23.44 -23.85
CA THR A 127 10.87 -22.05 -24.12
C THR A 127 9.68 -21.09 -24.14
N TRP A 128 8.56 -21.48 -24.76
CA TRP A 128 7.35 -20.66 -24.80
C TRP A 128 6.70 -20.50 -23.41
N GLY A 129 6.80 -21.53 -22.56
CA GLY A 129 6.40 -21.45 -21.16
C GLY A 129 7.21 -20.39 -20.40
N GLY A 130 8.52 -20.31 -20.64
CA GLY A 130 9.38 -19.27 -20.08
C GLY A 130 8.96 -17.85 -20.47
N TYR A 131 8.58 -17.61 -21.74
CA TYR A 131 8.05 -16.31 -22.17
C TYR A 131 6.75 -15.94 -21.47
N LEU A 132 5.83 -16.90 -21.30
CA LEU A 132 4.58 -16.67 -20.58
C LEU A 132 4.81 -16.43 -19.10
N THR A 133 5.74 -17.14 -18.45
CA THR A 133 6.16 -16.83 -17.08
C THR A 133 6.63 -15.39 -16.97
N LEU A 134 7.56 -14.95 -17.82
CA LEU A 134 8.06 -13.57 -17.81
C LEU A 134 6.95 -12.55 -18.04
N PHE A 135 6.02 -12.84 -18.96
CA PHE A 135 4.86 -11.99 -19.21
C PHE A 135 3.97 -11.85 -17.96
N PHE A 136 3.60 -12.95 -17.30
CA PHE A 136 2.78 -12.91 -16.09
C PHE A 136 3.52 -12.30 -14.90
N THR A 137 4.83 -12.50 -14.78
CA THR A 137 5.67 -11.80 -13.80
C THR A 137 5.69 -10.30 -14.08
N GLY A 138 5.81 -9.88 -15.34
CA GLY A 138 5.73 -8.47 -15.73
C GLY A 138 4.37 -7.86 -15.41
N LEU A 139 3.27 -8.57 -15.72
CA LEU A 139 1.92 -8.16 -15.33
C LEU A 139 1.75 -8.06 -13.81
N PHE A 140 2.35 -8.97 -13.04
CA PHE A 140 2.32 -8.93 -11.58
C PHE A 140 3.01 -7.68 -11.01
N PHE A 141 4.11 -7.22 -11.61
CA PHE A 141 4.78 -5.98 -11.17
C PHE A 141 4.10 -4.70 -11.67
N ALA A 142 3.36 -4.79 -12.78
CA ALA A 142 2.61 -3.66 -13.33
C ALA A 142 1.26 -3.42 -12.62
N TRP A 143 0.77 -4.42 -11.88
CA TRP A 143 -0.47 -4.41 -11.12
C TRP A 143 -0.25 -3.91 -9.70
#